data_AF-A0A932IU41-F1
#
_entry.id   AF-A0A932IU41-F1
#
_cell.length_a   1.000
_cell.length_b   1.000
_cell.length_c   1.000
_cell.angle_alpha   90.00
_cell.angle_beta   90.00
_cell.angle_gamma   90.00
#
_symmetry.space_group_name_H-M   'P 1'
#
loop_
_entity.id
_entity.type
_entity.pdbx_description
1 polymer ?
#
loop_
_entity_poly.entity_id
_entity_poly.type
_entity_poly.pdbx_seq_one_letter_code
_entity_poly.pdbx_strand_id
1 'polypeptide(L)' 'MSEAAQLTDDFGAQDPAVGLRAVRALQRLQERLEAIHVANARAQGWSWQDIAEALGVSRQAVHQKYNRRR' A
#
# COMPACT_ATOMS: atom_id res chain seq x y z
N MET A 1 14.79 -1.04 -9.77
CA MET A 1 14.30 -0.17 -10.86
C MET A 1 13.70 -0.97 -12.00
N SER A 2 14.24 -2.14 -12.37
CA SER A 2 13.73 -2.97 -13.48
C SER A 2 12.29 -3.46 -13.31
N GLU A 3 11.88 -3.83 -12.09
CA GLU A 3 10.51 -4.29 -11.81
C GLU A 3 9.47 -3.18 -11.99
N ALA A 4 9.79 -1.95 -11.59
CA ALA A 4 8.93 -0.78 -11.80
C ALA A 4 8.79 -0.44 -13.30
N ALA A 5 9.87 -0.59 -14.08
CA ALA A 5 9.86 -0.38 -15.52
C ALA A 5 9.04 -1.44 -16.27
N GLN A 6 9.13 -2.71 -15.87
CA GLN A 6 8.30 -3.79 -16.43
C GLN A 6 6.82 -3.60 -16.10
N LEU A 7 6.51 -3.15 -14.87
CA LEU A 7 5.14 -2.82 -14.48
C LEU A 7 4.52 -1.74 -15.36
N THR A 8 5.27 -0.66 -15.67
CA THR A 8 4.79 0.39 -16.59
C THR A 8 4.50 -0.11 -18.01
N ASP A 9 5.28 -1.04 -18.52
CA ASP A 9 5.07 -1.62 -19.85
C ASP A 9 3.82 -2.53 -19.87
N ASP A 10 3.65 -3.34 -18.83
CA ASP A 10 2.47 -4.20 -18.64
C ASP A 10 1.16 -3.41 -18.53
N PHE A 11 1.17 -2.18 -18.00
CA PHE A 11 -0.02 -1.29 -17.99
C PHE A 11 -0.39 -0.77 -19.38
N GLY A 12 0.58 -0.68 -20.30
CA GLY A 12 0.36 -0.29 -21.69
C GLY A 12 -0.06 -1.46 -22.58
N ALA A 13 -0.02 -2.70 -22.07
CA ALA A 13 -0.40 -3.88 -22.83
C ALA A 13 -1.89 -3.85 -23.20
N GLN A 14 -2.19 -4.14 -24.47
CA GLN A 14 -3.56 -4.23 -24.98
C GLN A 14 -4.36 -5.39 -24.37
N ASP A 15 -3.67 -6.37 -23.76
CA ASP A 15 -4.30 -7.49 -23.05
C ASP A 15 -4.72 -7.07 -21.62
N PRO A 16 -6.02 -6.98 -21.31
CA PRO A 16 -6.50 -6.63 -19.98
C PRO A 16 -6.01 -7.59 -18.88
N ALA A 17 -5.73 -8.85 -19.21
CA ALA A 17 -5.24 -9.84 -18.24
C ALA A 17 -3.80 -9.53 -17.78
N VAL A 18 -2.97 -8.94 -18.65
CA VAL A 18 -1.62 -8.47 -18.29
C VAL A 18 -1.73 -7.23 -17.40
N GLY A 19 -2.50 -6.23 -17.84
CA GLY A 19 -2.71 -4.99 -17.08
C GLY A 19 -3.28 -5.23 -15.69
N LEU A 20 -4.29 -6.10 -15.53
CA LEU A 20 -4.87 -6.42 -14.22
C LEU A 20 -3.89 -7.15 -13.29
N ARG A 21 -3.01 -8.00 -13.83
CA ARG A 21 -1.94 -8.63 -13.04
C ARG A 21 -0.93 -7.60 -12.55
N ALA A 22 -0.57 -6.63 -13.40
CA ALA A 22 0.29 -5.51 -13.01
C ALA A 22 -0.36 -4.62 -11.94
N VAL A 23 -1.66 -4.27 -12.07
CA VAL A 23 -2.42 -3.55 -11.03
C VAL A 23 -2.32 -4.31 -9.70
N ARG A 24 -2.55 -5.63 -9.74
CA ARG A 24 -2.53 -6.45 -8.53
C ARG A 24 -1.13 -6.54 -7.89
N ALA A 25 -0.08 -6.57 -8.70
CA ALA A 25 1.30 -6.55 -8.23
C ALA A 25 1.63 -5.20 -7.55
N LEU A 26 1.25 -4.08 -8.15
CA LEU A 26 1.40 -2.76 -7.53
C LEU A 26 0.63 -2.65 -6.21
N GLN A 27 -0.61 -3.13 -6.17
CA GLN A 27 -1.41 -3.10 -4.95
C GLN A 27 -0.74 -3.87 -3.80
N ARG A 28 -0.16 -5.03 -4.07
CA ARG A 28 0.59 -5.81 -3.07
C ARG A 28 1.84 -5.08 -2.59
N LEU A 29 2.57 -4.44 -3.50
CA LEU A 29 3.75 -3.63 -3.14
C LEU A 29 3.35 -2.44 -2.27
N GLN A 30 2.30 -1.71 -2.67
CA GLN A 30 1.75 -0.60 -1.90
C GLN A 30 1.33 -1.06 -0.50
N GLU A 31 0.58 -2.15 -0.38
CA GLU A 31 0.15 -2.73 0.91
C GLU A 31 1.35 -3.05 1.82
N ARG A 32 2.44 -3.58 1.26
CA ARG A 32 3.67 -3.89 2.02
C ARG A 32 4.38 -2.62 2.49
N LEU A 33 4.54 -1.63 1.62
CA LEU A 33 5.17 -0.36 1.97
C LEU A 33 4.34 0.40 3.01
N GLU A 34 3.02 0.46 2.84
CA GLU A 34 2.10 1.06 3.79
C GLU A 34 2.24 0.42 5.18
N ALA A 35 2.29 -0.92 5.26
CA ALA A 35 2.49 -1.62 6.53
C ALA A 35 3.83 -1.28 7.23
N ILE A 36 4.93 -1.17 6.46
CA ILE A 36 6.25 -0.77 6.98
C ILE A 36 6.18 0.65 7.55
N HIS A 37 5.60 1.59 6.79
CA HIS A 37 5.52 2.98 7.23
C HIS A 37 4.57 3.17 8.42
N VAL A 38 3.45 2.44 8.48
CA VAL A 38 2.56 2.42 9.64
C VAL A 38 3.29 1.89 10.88
N ALA A 39 4.05 0.80 10.76
CA ALA A 39 4.83 0.26 11.87
C ALA A 39 5.90 1.26 12.35
N ASN A 40 6.61 1.91 11.43
CA ASN A 40 7.61 2.94 11.73
C ASN A 40 6.98 4.17 12.41
N ALA A 41 5.80 4.62 11.96
CA ALA A 41 5.09 5.74 12.57
C ALA A 41 4.65 5.39 14.00
N ARG A 42 4.11 4.18 14.21
CA ARG A 42 3.77 3.68 15.55
C ARG A 42 4.99 3.59 16.47
N ALA A 43 6.14 3.15 15.97
CA ALA A 43 7.38 3.11 16.73
C ALA A 43 7.90 4.51 17.13
N GLN A 44 7.60 5.52 16.31
CA GLN A 44 7.90 6.93 16.59
C GLN A 44 6.82 7.62 17.45
N GLY A 45 5.86 6.87 17.99
CA GLY A 45 4.84 7.41 18.89
C GLY A 45 3.67 8.12 18.20
N TRP A 46 3.58 8.12 16.88
CA TRP A 46 2.46 8.72 16.15
C TRP A 46 1.15 8.05 16.57
N SER A 47 0.09 8.84 16.77
CA SER A 47 -1.23 8.30 17.08
C SER A 47 -1.84 7.60 15.86
N TRP A 48 -2.85 6.75 16.08
CA TRP A 48 -3.62 6.19 14.97
C TRP A 48 -4.37 7.26 14.16
N GLN A 49 -4.64 8.43 14.75
CA GLN A 49 -5.27 9.54 14.06
C GLN A 49 -4.28 10.18 13.07
N ASP A 50 -3.05 10.46 13.50
CA ASP A 50 -2.00 11.07 12.65
C ASP A 50 -1.68 10.19 11.44
N ILE A 51 -1.62 8.87 11.66
CA ILE A 51 -1.41 7.89 10.58
C ILE A 51 -2.58 7.88 9.59
N ALA A 52 -3.81 7.96 10.10
CA ALA A 52 -5.01 7.94 9.27
C ALA A 52 -5.13 9.22 8.43
N GLU A 53 -4.80 10.37 9.01
CA GLU A 53 -4.72 11.65 8.30
C GLU A 53 -3.67 11.60 7.19
N ALA A 54 -2.47 11.10 7.46
CA ALA A 54 -1.43 10.94 6.45
C ALA A 54 -1.80 9.99 5.30
N LEU A 55 -2.62 8.97 5.57
CA LEU A 55 -3.11 8.02 4.58
C LEU A 55 -4.42 8.45 3.90
N GLY A 56 -5.04 9.56 4.32
CA GLY A 56 -6.32 10.02 3.79
C GLY A 56 -7.49 9.07 4.06
N VAL A 57 -7.44 8.32 5.16
CA VAL A 57 -8.48 7.35 5.55
C VAL A 57 -9.00 7.62 6.96
N SER A 58 -10.06 6.94 7.37
CA SER A 58 -10.55 7.06 8.74
C SER A 58 -9.63 6.34 9.73
N ARG A 59 -9.54 6.86 10.96
CA ARG A 59 -8.84 6.21 12.08
C ARG A 59 -9.27 4.76 12.27
N GLN A 60 -10.57 4.49 12.15
CA GLN A 60 -11.14 3.15 12.27
C GLN A 60 -10.63 2.23 11.16
N ALA A 61 -10.53 2.69 9.91
CA ALA A 61 -10.03 1.90 8.80
C ALA A 61 -8.57 1.49 9.00
N VAL A 62 -7.70 2.43 9.38
CA VAL A 62 -6.29 2.16 9.71
C VAL A 62 -6.17 1.20 10.89
N HIS A 63 -6.91 1.46 11.97
CA HIS A 63 -6.87 0.61 13.15
C HIS A 63 -7.34 -0.81 12.85
N GLN A 64 -8.41 -0.96 12.08
CA GLN A 64 -8.91 -2.26 11.65
C GLN A 64 -7.90 -3.01 10.78
N LYS A 65 -7.23 -2.31 9.85
CA LYS A 65 -6.27 -2.89 8.90
C LYS A 65 -4.97 -3.31 9.58
N TYR A 66 -4.49 -2.53 10.56
CA TYR A 66 -3.14 -2.67 11.10
C TYR A 66 -3.05 -3.11 12.56
N ASN A 67 -4.09 -2.89 13.38
CA ASN A 67 -4.06 -3.27 14.79
C ASN A 67 -4.55 -4.71 15.06
N ARG A 68 -5.03 -5.44 14.03
CA ARG A 68 -5.51 -6.84 14.17
C ARG A 68 -4.42 -7.90 14.00
N ARG A 69 -3.16 -7.51 13.74
CA ARG A 69 -2.03 -8.42 13.46
C ARG A 69 -0.99 -8.49 14.59
N ARG A 70 -1.40 -8.38 15.83
CA ARG A 70 -0.55 -8.78 16.97
C ARG A 70 -1.02 -10.12 17.51
#